data_AF-A0A7L8UY97-F1
#
_entry.id   AF-A0A7L8UY97-F1
#
_cell.length_a   1.000
_cell.length_b   1.000
_cell.length_c   1.000
_cell.angle_alpha   90.00
_cell.angle_beta   90.00
_cell.angle_gamma   90.00
#
_symmetry.space_group_name_H-M   'P 1'
#
loop_
_entity.id
_entity.type
_entity.pdbx_description
1 polymer ?
#
loop_
_entity_poly.entity_id
_entity_poly.type
_entity_poly.pdbx_seq_one_letter_code
_entity_poly.pdbx_strand_id
1 'polypeptide(L)' 'MTGKQTDINEDDELIEDAIELLKTGEFKNDLNLQKTITMFQRRFRIGWRRGFNLANVLRDRGILVNPIVDEEISEEMSNL' A
#
# COMPACT_ATOMS: atom_id res chain seq x y z
N MET A 1 25.12 -19.25 -1.12
CA MET A 1 23.65 -19.32 -1.00
C MET A 1 23.26 -18.49 0.21
N THR A 2 22.71 -17.29 0.04
CA THR A 2 21.98 -16.54 1.10
C THR A 2 21.58 -15.20 0.51
N GLY A 3 20.28 -14.98 0.25
CA GLY A 3 19.80 -13.73 -0.32
C GLY A 3 18.34 -13.73 -0.74
N LYS A 4 17.47 -14.46 -0.02
CA LYS A 4 16.03 -14.49 -0.30
C LYS A 4 15.13 -14.42 0.93
N GLN A 5 15.68 -14.39 2.14
CA GLN A 5 14.88 -14.42 3.37
C GLN A 5 14.57 -13.03 3.94
N THR A 6 15.25 -11.98 3.49
CA THR A 6 15.10 -10.62 4.02
C THR A 6 13.92 -9.84 3.42
N ASP A 7 13.49 -10.13 2.18
CA ASP A 7 12.40 -9.37 1.55
C ASP A 7 11.02 -9.66 2.15
N ILE A 8 10.74 -10.91 2.57
CA ILE A 8 9.39 -11.29 3.03
C ILE A 8 9.08 -10.67 4.39
N ASN A 9 10.03 -10.71 5.33
CA ASN A 9 9.82 -10.17 6.67
C ASN A 9 9.72 -8.63 6.68
N GLU A 10 10.50 -7.94 5.83
CA GLU A 10 10.41 -6.48 5.70
C GLU A 10 9.07 -6.04 5.10
N ASP A 11 8.53 -6.79 4.15
CA ASP A 11 7.22 -6.51 3.56
C ASP A 11 6.08 -6.79 4.56
N ASP A 12 6.19 -7.81 5.41
CA ASP A 12 5.20 -8.12 6.44
C ASP A 12 5.16 -7.04 7.55
N GLU A 13 6.31 -6.59 8.05
CA GLU A 13 6.40 -5.47 9.00
C GLU A 13 5.81 -4.18 8.40
N LEU A 14 6.13 -3.89 7.14
CA LEU A 14 5.59 -2.74 6.42
C LEU A 14 4.06 -2.79 6.29
N ILE A 15 3.51 -3.98 6.05
CA ILE A 15 2.07 -4.17 5.97
C ILE A 15 1.41 -3.93 7.33
N GLU A 16 1.97 -4.47 8.41
CA GLU A 16 1.43 -4.25 9.76
C GLU A 16 1.42 -2.78 10.15
N ASP A 17 2.53 -2.07 9.93
CA ASP A 17 2.65 -0.62 10.17
C ASP A 17 1.63 0.18 9.34
N ALA A 18 1.40 -0.20 8.09
CA ALA A 18 0.42 0.45 7.23
C ALA A 18 -1.02 0.19 7.68
N ILE A 19 -1.32 -1.00 8.21
CA ILE A 19 -2.61 -1.31 8.81
C ILE A 19 -2.83 -0.45 10.04
N GLU A 20 -1.83 -0.31 10.92
CA GLU A 20 -1.92 0.53 12.10
C GLU A 20 -2.18 1.99 11.69
N LEU A 21 -1.43 2.50 10.71
CA LEU A 21 -1.61 3.84 10.16
C LEU A 21 -3.03 4.08 9.61
N LEU A 22 -3.61 3.11 8.91
CA LEU A 22 -4.98 3.24 8.41
C LEU A 22 -6.01 3.23 9.56
N LYS A 23 -5.78 2.45 10.62
CA LYS A 23 -6.64 2.36 11.79
C LYS A 23 -6.64 3.61 12.66
N THR A 24 -5.56 4.40 12.68
CA THR A 24 -5.53 5.66 13.45
C THR A 24 -6.51 6.72 12.91
N GLY A 25 -7.04 6.53 11.70
CA GLY A 25 -7.89 7.51 11.04
C GLY A 25 -7.11 8.74 10.55
N GLU A 26 -5.78 8.74 10.62
CA GLU A 26 -4.94 9.73 9.92
C GLU A 26 -5.15 9.65 8.40
N PHE A 27 -5.58 8.49 7.92
CA PHE A 27 -5.95 8.27 6.54
C PHE A 27 -7.34 8.80 6.24
N LYS A 28 -7.42 9.77 5.33
CA LYS A 28 -8.70 10.26 4.84
C LYS A 28 -9.13 9.43 3.63
N ASN A 29 -10.39 8.98 3.65
CA ASN A 29 -11.01 8.22 2.56
C ASN A 29 -11.33 9.05 1.30
N ASP A 30 -10.87 10.31 1.21
CA ASP A 30 -11.05 11.20 0.06
C ASP A 30 -9.81 11.27 -0.85
N LEU A 31 -8.80 10.42 -0.60
CA LEU A 31 -7.56 10.36 -1.38
C LEU A 31 -7.71 9.43 -2.60
N ASN A 32 -7.01 9.76 -3.69
CA ASN A 32 -6.84 8.86 -4.84
C ASN A 32 -5.58 7.98 -4.67
N LEU A 33 -5.34 7.04 -5.58
CA LEU A 33 -4.23 6.09 -5.53
C LEU A 33 -2.88 6.81 -5.48
N GLN A 34 -2.68 7.83 -6.33
CA GLN A 34 -1.42 8.58 -6.36
C GLN A 34 -1.10 9.23 -5.00
N LYS A 35 -2.08 9.86 -4.35
CA LYS A 35 -1.91 10.46 -3.03
C LYS A 35 -1.68 9.40 -1.95
N THR A 36 -2.38 8.28 -2.05
CA THR A 36 -2.22 7.13 -1.15
C THR A 36 -0.79 6.58 -1.22
N ILE A 37 -0.29 6.33 -2.42
CA ILE A 37 1.10 5.90 -2.66
C ILE A 37 2.07 6.95 -2.14
N THR A 38 1.89 8.22 -2.49
CA THR A 38 2.78 9.32 -2.05
C THR A 38 2.88 9.38 -0.53
N MET A 39 1.78 9.12 0.17
CA MET A 39 1.76 9.05 1.63
C MET A 39 2.57 7.86 2.14
N PHE A 40 2.35 6.66 1.62
CA PHE A 40 3.14 5.47 1.98
C PHE A 40 4.63 5.68 1.72
N GLN A 41 4.99 6.28 0.58
CA GLN A 41 6.38 6.63 0.26
C GLN A 41 6.99 7.56 1.32
N ARG A 42 6.25 8.56 1.80
CA ARG A 42 6.74 9.48 2.84
C ARG A 42 6.83 8.84 4.21
N ARG A 43 5.84 8.02 4.57
CA ARG A 43 5.77 7.39 5.90
C ARG A 43 6.82 6.30 6.07
N PHE A 44 6.98 5.47 5.05
CA PHE A 44 7.80 4.27 5.10
C PHE A 44 9.10 4.37 4.31
N ARG A 45 9.35 5.51 3.65
CA ARG A 45 10.55 5.75 2.81
C ARG A 45 10.75 4.69 1.72
N ILE A 46 9.65 4.30 1.10
CA ILE A 46 9.60 3.30 0.03
C ILE A 46 9.46 3.94 -1.36
N GLY A 47 9.83 3.18 -2.40
CA GLY A 47 9.62 3.59 -3.79
C GLY A 47 8.16 3.41 -4.25
N TRP A 48 7.82 3.97 -5.41
CA TRP A 48 6.46 3.94 -5.96
C TRP A 48 5.93 2.50 -6.05
N ARG A 49 6.73 1.57 -6.61
CA ARG A 49 6.29 0.18 -6.83
C ARG A 49 5.97 -0.55 -5.53
N ARG A 50 6.77 -0.32 -4.49
CA ARG A 50 6.49 -0.87 -3.15
C ARG A 50 5.24 -0.23 -2.55
N GLY A 51 5.04 1.08 -2.73
CA GLY A 51 3.82 1.78 -2.28
C GLY A 51 2.56 1.32 -3.00
N PHE A 52 2.62 1.06 -4.31
CA PHE A 52 1.51 0.49 -5.09
C PHE A 52 1.19 -0.93 -4.64
N ASN A 53 2.20 -1.79 -4.50
CA ASN A 53 2.00 -3.15 -4.00
C ASN A 53 1.36 -3.15 -2.60
N LEU A 54 1.83 -2.26 -1.72
CA LEU A 54 1.24 -2.08 -0.40
C LEU A 54 -0.23 -1.66 -0.48
N ALA A 55 -0.57 -0.68 -1.32
CA ALA A 55 -1.96 -0.27 -1.55
C ALA A 55 -2.83 -1.44 -2.07
N ASN A 56 -2.33 -2.20 -3.04
CA ASN A 56 -3.00 -3.37 -3.59
C ASN A 56 -3.24 -4.47 -2.53
N VAL A 57 -2.23 -4.77 -1.71
CA VAL A 57 -2.36 -5.75 -0.61
C VAL A 57 -3.37 -5.27 0.44
N LEU A 58 -3.35 -3.99 0.81
CA LEU A 58 -4.29 -3.43 1.79
C LEU A 58 -5.73 -3.41 1.26
N ARG A 59 -5.92 -3.16 -0.04
CA ARG A 59 -7.22 -3.30 -0.71
C ARG A 59 -7.70 -4.75 -0.66
N ASP A 60 -6.88 -5.70 -1.07
CA ASP A 60 -7.25 -7.12 -1.13
C ASP A 60 -7.59 -7.69 0.25
N ARG A 61 -6.99 -7.13 1.31
CA ARG A 61 -7.30 -7.45 2.71
C ARG A 61 -8.54 -6.72 3.26
N GLY A 62 -9.18 -5.85 2.46
CA GLY A 62 -10.35 -5.07 2.86
C GLY A 62 -10.06 -3.97 3.89
N ILE A 63 -8.82 -3.50 3.97
CA ILE A 63 -8.36 -2.51 4.95
C ILE A 63 -8.37 -1.11 4.34
N LEU A 64 -7.85 -0.99 3.12
CA LEU A 64 -7.92 0.23 2.33
C LEU A 64 -9.23 0.21 1.52
N VAL A 65 -10.32 0.67 2.14
CA VAL A 65 -11.65 0.69 1.52
C VAL A 65 -11.94 2.07 0.96
N ASN A 66 -11.62 2.28 -0.31
CA ASN A 66 -11.87 3.53 -1.01
C ASN A 66 -12.21 3.26 -2.48
N PRO A 67 -13.46 3.48 -2.92
CA PRO A 67 -13.90 3.13 -4.27
C PRO A 67 -13.05 3.73 -5.39
N ILE A 68 -12.53 4.95 -5.20
CA ILE A 68 -11.67 5.62 -6.20
C ILE A 68 -10.33 4.89 -6.29
N VAL A 69 -9.72 4.57 -5.15
CA VAL A 69 -8.47 3.84 -5.10
C VAL A 69 -8.64 2.42 -5.65
N ASP A 70 -9.76 1.78 -5.36
CA ASP A 70 -10.06 0.42 -5.82
C ASP A 70 -10.18 0.36 -7.34
N GLU A 71 -10.85 1.34 -7.95
CA GLU A 71 -10.97 1.50 -9.40
C GLU A 71 -9.59 1.77 -10.04
N GLU A 72 -8.84 2.74 -9.52
CA GLU A 72 -7.52 3.10 -10.04
C GLU A 72 -6.50 1.95 -9.93
N ILE A 73 -6.54 1.13 -8.87
CA ILE A 73 -5.69 -0.07 -8.79
C ILE A 73 -6.12 -1.11 -9.82
N SER A 74 -7.44 -1.30 -10.02
CA SER A 74 -7.96 -2.24 -11.02
C SER A 74 -7.54 -1.86 -12.45
N GLU A 75 -7.56 -0.56 -12.77
CA GLU A 75 -7.08 -0.03 -14.04
C GLU A 75 -5.58 -0.25 -14.22
N GLU A 76 -4.77 0.09 -13.22
CA GLU A 76 -3.30 -0.08 -13.28
C GLU A 76 -2.92 -1.55 -13.45
N MET A 77 -3.59 -2.46 -12.74
CA MET A 77 -3.38 -3.91 -12.87
C MET A 77 -3.78 -4.48 -14.23
N SER A 78 -4.72 -3.83 -14.94
CA SER A 78 -5.15 -4.24 -16.28
C SER A 78 -4.19 -3.78 -17.37
N ASN A 79 -3.32 -2.81 -17.07
CA ASN A 79 -2.31 -2.26 -17.98
C ASN A 79 -0.92 -2.90 -17.83
N LEU A 80 -0.75 -3.81 -16.86
CA LEU A 80 0.48 -4.58 -16.60
C LEU A 80 0.51 -5.91 -17.37
#